data_AF-A0A8T3SLJ1-F1
#
_entry.id   AF-A0A8T3SLJ1-F1
#
_cell.length_a   1.000
_cell.length_b   1.000
_cell.length_c   1.000
_cell.angle_alpha   90.00
_cell.angle_beta   90.00
_cell.angle_gamma   90.00
#
_symmetry.space_group_name_H-M   'P 1'
#
loop_
_entity.id
_entity.type
_entity.pdbx_description
1 polymer ?
#
loop_
_entity_poly.entity_id
_entity_poly.type
_entity_poly.pdbx_seq_one_letter_code
_entity_poly.pdbx_strand_id
1 'polypeptide(L)'
;MSVWQVFKISRKTFFNPSAWFDVASFKEGNRAIYDSVNGLFKIPEAKRTETFEQAVTRMGLSEETLQRRQTDYYNFALILFILGVIVILFSLYLLFFHFSLSGFIIGIPAAGLFLAQAFKYHFWSFQIKHRKLGCTFAEWRRGQPFDQGSRT
;
A
#
# COMPACT_ATOMS: atom_id res chain seq x y z
N MET A 1 1.42 -52.52 9.91
CA MET A 1 2.02 -51.48 9.04
C MET A 1 3.50 -51.78 8.88
N SER A 2 4.04 -51.75 7.66
CA SER A 2 5.46 -52.09 7.45
C SER A 2 6.37 -50.93 7.85
N VAL A 3 7.49 -51.24 8.49
CA VAL A 3 8.52 -50.27 8.95
C VAL A 3 8.98 -49.36 7.81
N TRP A 4 8.99 -49.89 6.58
CA TRP A 4 9.33 -49.17 5.37
C TRP A 4 8.34 -48.04 5.02
N GLN A 5 7.05 -48.23 5.31
CA GLN A 5 6.05 -47.17 5.11
C GLN A 5 6.22 -46.05 6.14
N VAL A 6 6.50 -46.38 7.40
CA VAL A 6 6.78 -45.38 8.45
C VAL A 6 8.02 -44.54 8.09
N PHE A 7 9.08 -45.19 7.61
CA PHE A 7 10.31 -44.51 7.19
C PHE A 7 10.10 -43.63 5.95
N LYS A 8 9.33 -44.10 4.97
CA LYS A 8 8.99 -43.33 3.75
C LYS A 8 8.13 -42.10 4.05
N ILE A 9 7.18 -42.23 4.99
CA ILE A 9 6.34 -41.12 5.47
C ILE A 9 7.23 -40.11 6.20
N SER A 10 8.08 -40.55 7.13
CA SER A 10 9.03 -39.67 7.82
C SER A 10 9.93 -38.92 6.84
N ARG A 11 10.56 -39.61 5.88
CA ARG A 11 11.46 -38.94 4.92
C ARG A 11 10.73 -37.91 4.05
N LYS A 12 9.52 -38.19 3.57
CA LYS A 12 8.76 -37.24 2.75
C LYS A 12 8.27 -36.03 3.55
N THR A 13 7.92 -36.21 4.82
CA THR A 13 7.48 -35.12 5.70
C THR A 13 8.65 -34.27 6.18
N PHE A 14 9.83 -34.85 6.42
CA PHE A 14 11.02 -34.13 6.92
C PHE A 14 11.91 -33.51 5.82
N PHE A 15 11.81 -33.96 4.57
CA PHE A 15 12.62 -33.45 3.45
C PHE A 15 11.78 -32.81 2.33
N ASN A 16 10.78 -31.99 2.71
CA ASN A 16 10.04 -31.16 1.75
C ASN A 16 10.00 -29.69 2.21
N PRO A 17 11.15 -28.98 2.17
CA PRO A 17 11.24 -27.59 2.62
C PRO A 17 10.26 -26.65 1.88
N SER A 18 9.89 -26.97 0.64
CA SER A 18 8.85 -26.24 -0.11
C SER A 18 7.44 -26.37 0.47
N ALA A 19 7.11 -27.51 1.07
CA ALA A 19 5.81 -27.73 1.72
C ALA A 19 5.77 -27.14 3.14
N TRP A 20 6.91 -27.01 3.82
CA TRP A 20 7.02 -26.38 5.14
C TRP A 20 6.90 -24.86 5.08
N PHE A 21 7.47 -24.25 4.05
CA PHE A 21 7.45 -22.79 3.88
C PHE A 21 6.32 -22.30 2.98
N ASP A 22 5.48 -23.20 2.45
CA ASP A 22 4.47 -22.92 1.43
C ASP A 22 4.94 -21.84 0.44
N VAL A 23 6.06 -22.15 -0.22
CA VAL A 23 6.80 -21.20 -1.05
C VAL A 23 5.94 -20.65 -2.19
N ALA A 24 4.90 -21.39 -2.59
CA ALA A 24 3.90 -20.94 -3.54
C ALA A 24 3.09 -19.74 -3.00
N SER A 25 2.50 -19.88 -1.81
CA SER A 25 1.77 -18.79 -1.14
C SER A 25 2.67 -17.59 -0.83
N PHE A 26 3.93 -17.83 -0.43
CA PHE A 26 4.89 -16.75 -0.22
C PHE A 26 5.24 -15.99 -1.51
N LYS A 27 5.36 -16.71 -2.63
CA LYS A 27 5.61 -16.11 -3.95
C LYS A 27 4.41 -15.32 -4.45
N GLU A 28 3.19 -15.82 -4.26
CA GLU A 28 1.96 -15.12 -4.61
C GLU A 28 1.75 -13.86 -3.77
N GLY A 29 1.95 -13.94 -2.45
CA GLY A 29 1.90 -12.79 -1.55
C GLY A 29 2.93 -11.71 -1.90
N ASN A 30 4.18 -12.10 -2.15
CA ASN A 30 5.22 -11.17 -2.58
C ASN A 30 4.92 -10.56 -3.95
N ARG A 31 4.31 -11.31 -4.86
CA ARG A 31 3.88 -10.78 -6.16
C ARG A 31 2.80 -9.71 -5.98
N ALA A 32 1.81 -9.94 -5.11
CA ALA A 32 0.76 -8.95 -4.82
C ALA A 32 1.34 -7.67 -4.17
N ILE A 33 2.32 -7.80 -3.27
CA ILE A 33 3.04 -6.67 -2.69
C ILE A 33 3.83 -5.94 -3.77
N TYR A 34 4.60 -6.66 -4.60
CA TYR A 34 5.37 -6.09 -5.69
C TYR A 34 4.48 -5.35 -6.70
N ASP A 35 3.36 -5.95 -7.11
CA ASP A 35 2.42 -5.33 -8.04
C ASP A 35 1.77 -4.07 -7.44
N SER A 36 1.46 -4.09 -6.15
CA SER A 36 0.96 -2.91 -5.43
C SER A 36 2.00 -1.80 -5.38
N VAL A 37 3.26 -2.13 -5.06
CA VAL A 37 4.37 -1.17 -5.00
C VAL A 37 4.71 -0.63 -6.40
N ASN A 38 4.82 -1.50 -7.38
CA ASN A 38 5.10 -1.14 -8.77
C ASN A 38 3.97 -0.29 -9.36
N GLY A 39 2.71 -0.57 -9.00
CA GLY A 39 1.55 0.24 -9.36
C GLY A 39 1.60 1.67 -8.80
N LEU A 40 2.25 1.88 -7.65
CA LEU A 40 2.45 3.22 -7.09
C LEU A 40 3.54 4.02 -7.82
N PHE A 41 4.54 3.34 -8.38
CA PHE A 41 5.68 3.99 -9.09
C PHE A 41 5.49 4.08 -10.61
N LYS A 42 4.59 3.29 -11.19
CA LYS A 42 4.17 3.48 -12.58
C LYS A 42 3.33 4.75 -12.67
N ILE A 43 3.95 5.84 -13.11
CA ILE A 43 3.24 7.03 -13.56
C ILE A 43 2.50 6.61 -14.83
N PRO A 44 1.16 6.49 -14.86
CA PRO A 44 0.47 6.26 -16.11
C PRO A 44 0.75 7.47 -17.00
N GLU A 45 1.36 7.25 -18.17
CA GLU A 45 1.48 8.32 -19.15
C GLU A 45 0.07 8.83 -19.47
N ALA A 46 -0.18 10.09 -19.12
CA ALA A 46 -1.48 10.70 -19.30
C ALA A 46 -1.76 10.78 -20.80
N LYS A 47 -2.56 9.85 -21.31
CA LYS A 47 -3.06 9.84 -22.71
C LYS A 47 -3.80 11.12 -23.09
N ARG A 48 -4.13 11.97 -22.10
CA ARG A 48 -4.71 13.31 -22.21
C ARG A 48 -4.27 14.19 -21.03
N THR A 49 -3.67 15.33 -21.32
CA THR A 49 -3.58 16.46 -20.38
C THR A 49 -4.92 17.19 -20.33
N GLU A 50 -5.88 16.67 -19.56
CA GLU A 50 -7.11 17.39 -19.22
C GLU A 50 -6.89 18.20 -17.94
N THR A 51 -7.40 19.43 -17.90
CA THR A 51 -7.40 20.24 -16.68
C THR A 51 -8.40 19.68 -15.66
N PHE A 52 -8.21 19.98 -14.37
CA PHE A 52 -9.12 19.51 -13.31
C PHE A 52 -10.57 19.89 -13.58
N GLU A 53 -10.83 21.10 -14.09
CA GLU A 53 -12.17 21.54 -14.47
C GLU A 53 -12.78 20.68 -15.58
N GLN A 54 -12.02 20.35 -16.64
CA GLN A 54 -12.50 19.48 -17.72
C GLN A 54 -12.84 18.08 -17.21
N ALA A 55 -12.08 17.56 -16.24
CA ALA A 55 -12.37 16.28 -15.60
C ALA A 55 -13.62 16.32 -14.72
N VAL A 56 -13.84 17.42 -13.97
CA VAL A 56 -15.02 17.62 -13.13
C VAL A 56 -16.29 17.77 -13.99
N THR A 57 -16.22 18.54 -15.08
CA THR A 57 -17.33 18.68 -16.04
C THR A 57 -17.66 17.35 -16.72
N ARG A 58 -16.66 16.56 -17.11
CA ARG A 58 -16.87 15.22 -17.71
C ARG A 58 -17.49 14.23 -16.73
N MET A 59 -17.07 14.26 -15.47
CA MET A 59 -17.57 13.35 -14.43
C MET A 59 -18.90 13.79 -13.82
N GLY A 60 -19.43 14.97 -14.19
CA GLY A 60 -20.68 15.50 -13.64
C GLY A 60 -20.64 15.68 -12.12
N LEU A 61 -19.46 15.92 -11.56
CA LEU A 61 -19.29 16.04 -10.11
C LEU A 61 -19.72 17.43 -9.64
N SER A 62 -20.68 17.48 -8.72
CA SER A 62 -20.97 18.70 -7.96
C SER A 62 -19.79 19.05 -7.05
N GLU A 63 -19.51 20.35 -6.94
CA GLU A 63 -18.46 20.92 -6.09
C GLU A 63 -18.59 20.46 -4.63
N GLU A 64 -19.83 20.32 -4.13
CA GLU A 64 -20.11 19.80 -2.78
C GLU A 64 -19.68 18.33 -2.62
N THR A 65 -19.86 17.51 -3.66
CA THR A 65 -19.47 16.10 -3.64
C THR A 65 -17.94 15.95 -3.62
N LEU A 66 -17.24 16.87 -4.27
CA LEU A 66 -15.78 16.94 -4.29
C LEU A 66 -15.19 17.26 -2.92
N GLN A 67 -15.73 18.26 -2.24
CA GLN A 67 -15.29 18.65 -0.89
C GLN A 67 -15.55 17.54 0.13
N ARG A 68 -16.69 16.85 0.02
CA ARG A 68 -17.00 15.70 0.88
C ARG A 68 -16.01 14.57 0.67
N ARG A 69 -15.75 14.19 -0.60
CA ARG A 69 -14.76 13.15 -0.94
C ARG A 69 -13.35 13.50 -0.48
N GLN A 70 -12.95 14.77 -0.55
CA GLN A 70 -11.65 15.21 -0.04
C GLN A 70 -11.51 14.90 1.45
N THR A 71 -12.52 15.24 2.24
CA THR A 71 -12.54 15.00 3.69
C THR A 71 -12.55 13.52 4.00
N ASP A 72 -13.36 12.74 3.27
CA ASP A 72 -13.41 11.29 3.43
C ASP A 72 -12.06 10.63 3.14
N TYR A 73 -11.39 11.02 2.05
CA TYR A 73 -10.05 10.49 1.72
C TYR A 73 -9.01 10.87 2.77
N TYR A 74 -9.06 12.08 3.33
CA TYR A 74 -8.17 12.47 4.42
C TYR A 74 -8.41 11.62 5.68
N ASN A 75 -9.68 11.40 6.05
CA ASN A 75 -10.04 10.57 7.19
C ASN A 75 -9.60 9.11 6.99
N PHE A 76 -9.79 8.54 5.81
CA PHE A 76 -9.30 7.19 5.50
C PHE A 76 -7.77 7.11 5.56
N ALA A 77 -7.07 8.11 5.04
CA ALA A 77 -5.62 8.16 5.14
C ALA A 77 -5.15 8.16 6.60
N LEU A 78 -5.80 8.95 7.47
CA LEU A 78 -5.47 9.04 8.88
C LEU A 78 -5.74 7.71 9.62
N ILE A 79 -6.90 7.10 9.39
CA ILE A 79 -7.27 5.81 10.01
C ILE A 79 -6.28 4.71 9.60
N LEU A 80 -5.97 4.61 8.31
CA LEU A 80 -5.03 3.60 7.79
C LEU A 80 -3.60 3.84 8.29
N PHE A 81 -3.20 5.11 8.44
CA PHE A 81 -1.91 5.45 9.04
C PHE A 81 -1.82 5.01 10.50
N ILE A 82 -2.82 5.35 11.31
CA ILE A 82 -2.89 4.93 12.72
C ILE A 82 -2.87 3.41 12.83
N LEU A 83 -3.66 2.72 12.01
CA LEU A 83 -3.70 1.26 12.00
C LEU A 83 -2.34 0.65 11.61
N GLY A 84 -1.68 1.21 10.59
CA GLY A 84 -0.32 0.82 10.21
C GLY A 84 0.68 0.98 11.35
N VAL A 85 0.63 2.10 12.07
CA VAL A 85 1.49 2.35 13.25
C VAL A 85 1.20 1.35 14.36
N ILE A 86 -0.07 1.06 14.67
CA ILE A 86 -0.46 0.06 15.66
C ILE A 86 0.11 -1.31 15.29
N VAL A 87 0.02 -1.72 14.03
CA VAL A 87 0.56 -3.00 13.56
C VAL A 87 2.08 -3.05 13.71
N ILE A 88 2.80 -1.97 13.41
CA ILE A 88 4.27 -1.90 13.62
C ILE A 88 4.61 -2.06 15.10
N LEU A 89 3.96 -1.27 15.97
CA LEU A 89 4.20 -1.33 17.41
C LEU A 89 3.89 -2.73 17.97
N PHE A 90 2.80 -3.34 17.53
CA PHE A 90 2.45 -4.70 17.94
C PHE A 90 3.46 -5.73 17.42
N SER A 91 3.94 -5.58 16.18
CA SER A 91 4.96 -6.46 15.60
C SER A 91 6.30 -6.35 16.35
N LEU A 92 6.70 -5.14 16.76
CA LEU A 92 7.86 -4.91 17.61
C LEU A 92 7.66 -5.48 19.01
N TYR A 93 6.46 -5.34 19.58
CA TYR A 93 6.11 -5.96 20.86
C TYR A 93 6.27 -7.49 20.79
N LEU A 94 5.76 -8.15 19.74
CA LEU A 94 5.96 -9.59 19.55
C LEU A 94 7.45 -9.97 19.43
N LEU A 95 8.23 -9.14 18.74
CA LEU A 95 9.66 -9.39 18.55
C LEU A 95 10.43 -9.32 19.88
N PHE A 96 10.23 -8.25 20.66
CA PHE A 96 11.03 -8.00 21.86
C PHE A 96 10.53 -8.75 23.10
N PHE A 97 9.21 -8.95 23.26
CA PHE A 97 8.65 -9.59 24.46
C PHE A 97 8.42 -11.09 24.28
N HIS A 98 8.15 -11.55 23.06
CA HIS A 98 7.87 -12.96 22.77
C HIS A 98 8.94 -13.64 21.90
N PHE A 99 10.01 -12.93 21.53
CA PHE A 99 11.06 -13.41 20.62
C PHE A 99 10.52 -14.02 19.32
N SER A 100 9.33 -13.58 18.89
CA SER A 100 8.62 -14.14 17.75
C SER A 100 9.05 -13.42 16.47
N LEU A 101 10.10 -13.94 15.84
CA LEU A 101 10.61 -13.41 14.57
C LEU A 101 9.57 -13.55 13.45
N SER A 102 8.75 -14.61 13.46
CA SER A 102 7.69 -14.82 12.48
C SER A 102 6.61 -13.74 12.55
N GLY A 103 6.21 -13.33 13.76
CA GLY A 103 5.24 -12.24 13.96
C GLY A 103 5.75 -10.92 13.38
N PHE A 104 7.04 -10.63 13.54
CA PHE A 104 7.66 -9.44 12.96
C PHE A 104 7.73 -9.50 11.43
N ILE A 105 8.19 -10.64 10.87
CA ILE A 105 8.33 -10.83 9.42
C ILE A 105 6.97 -10.72 8.70
N ILE A 106 5.88 -11.17 9.31
CA ILE A 106 4.53 -11.07 8.74
C ILE A 106 3.91 -9.69 8.98
N GLY A 107 4.11 -9.13 10.17
CA GLY A 107 3.50 -7.87 10.57
C GLY A 107 4.05 -6.64 9.84
N ILE A 108 5.35 -6.64 9.49
CA ILE A 108 5.97 -5.52 8.77
C ILE A 108 5.39 -5.32 7.36
N PRO A 109 5.29 -6.36 6.49
CA PRO A 109 4.58 -6.23 5.22
C PRO A 109 3.11 -5.82 5.37
N ALA A 110 2.41 -6.35 6.38
CA ALA A 110 1.02 -5.98 6.64
C ALA A 110 0.88 -4.49 6.98
N ALA A 111 1.75 -3.96 7.84
CA ALA A 111 1.83 -2.52 8.11
C ALA A 111 2.20 -1.72 6.85
N GLY A 112 3.12 -2.25 6.04
CA GLY A 112 3.48 -1.65 4.75
C GLY A 112 2.29 -1.47 3.81
N LEU A 113 1.36 -2.44 3.76
CA LEU A 113 0.13 -2.32 2.98
C LEU A 113 -0.77 -1.20 3.52
N PHE A 114 -0.96 -1.10 4.84
CA PHE A 114 -1.75 -0.02 5.44
C PHE A 114 -1.15 1.36 5.16
N LEU A 115 0.16 1.50 5.31
CA LEU A 115 0.88 2.76 5.06
C LEU A 115 0.87 3.14 3.57
N ALA A 116 1.01 2.17 2.67
CA ALA A 116 0.90 2.40 1.23
C ALA A 116 -0.49 2.93 0.84
N GLN A 117 -1.55 2.35 1.40
CA GLN A 117 -2.91 2.84 1.17
C GLN A 117 -3.14 4.21 1.81
N ALA A 118 -2.64 4.43 3.03
CA ALA A 118 -2.72 5.72 3.70
C ALA A 118 -2.09 6.83 2.86
N PHE A 119 -0.89 6.58 2.32
CA PHE A 119 -0.21 7.49 1.40
C PHE A 119 -1.06 7.78 0.15
N LYS A 120 -1.63 6.75 -0.49
CA LYS A 120 -2.47 6.90 -1.68
C LYS A 120 -3.69 7.81 -1.42
N TYR A 121 -4.42 7.58 -0.33
CA TYR A 121 -5.58 8.39 0.02
C TYR A 121 -5.21 9.83 0.41
N HIS A 122 -4.09 10.02 1.12
CA HIS A 122 -3.58 11.35 1.43
C HIS A 122 -3.15 12.10 0.17
N PHE A 123 -2.57 11.40 -0.80
CA PHE A 123 -2.18 11.97 -2.07
C PHE A 123 -3.41 12.40 -2.91
N TRP A 124 -4.47 11.59 -2.93
CA TRP A 124 -5.73 11.96 -3.59
C TRP A 124 -6.42 13.16 -2.94
N SER A 125 -6.43 13.25 -1.60
CA SER A 125 -6.99 14.43 -0.93
C SER A 125 -6.17 15.70 -1.25
N PHE A 126 -4.84 15.58 -1.38
CA PHE A 126 -3.97 16.67 -1.80
C PHE A 126 -4.26 17.13 -3.25
N GLN A 127 -4.45 16.19 -4.20
CA GLN A 127 -4.79 16.52 -5.58
C GLN A 127 -6.14 17.25 -5.70
N ILE A 128 -7.14 16.83 -4.92
CA ILE A 128 -8.45 17.49 -4.88
C ILE A 128 -8.33 18.89 -4.27
N LYS A 129 -7.61 19.02 -3.15
CA LYS A 129 -7.40 20.30 -2.47
C LYS A 129 -6.75 21.36 -3.38
N HIS A 130 -5.78 20.94 -4.19
CA HIS A 130 -5.04 21.84 -5.08
C HIS A 130 -5.59 21.92 -6.50
N ARG A 131 -6.70 21.22 -6.79
CA ARG A 131 -7.34 21.17 -8.13
C ARG A 131 -6.34 20.91 -9.27
N LYS A 132 -5.31 20.12 -9.03
CA LYS A 132 -4.23 19.83 -10.00
C LYS A 132 -4.09 18.31 -10.16
N LEU A 133 -4.43 17.83 -11.35
CA LEU A 133 -4.17 16.44 -11.75
C LEU A 133 -2.69 16.34 -12.15
N GLY A 134 -1.97 15.35 -11.60
CA GLY A 134 -0.56 15.12 -11.94
C GLY A 134 0.48 15.81 -11.04
N CYS A 135 0.15 16.18 -9.79
CA CYS A 135 1.16 16.61 -8.82
C CYS A 135 2.30 15.57 -8.69
N THR A 136 3.53 16.04 -8.59
CA THR A 136 4.70 15.19 -8.36
C THR A 136 4.84 14.85 -6.89
N PHE A 137 5.53 13.74 -6.57
CA PHE A 137 5.86 13.38 -5.18
C PHE A 137 6.64 14.50 -4.45
N ALA A 138 7.48 15.23 -5.19
CA ALA A 138 8.25 16.35 -4.66
C ALA A 138 7.40 17.58 -4.31
N GLU A 139 6.26 17.78 -4.98
CA GLU A 139 5.26 18.80 -4.63
C GLU A 139 4.44 18.37 -3.41
N TRP A 140 4.00 17.10 -3.38
CA TRP A 140 3.27 16.54 -2.24
C TRP A 140 4.07 16.64 -0.94
N ARG A 141 5.35 16.25 -0.95
CA ARG A 141 6.22 16.31 0.24
C ARG A 141 6.43 17.74 0.76
N ARG A 142 6.37 18.74 -0.13
CA ARG A 142 6.48 20.16 0.24
C ARG A 142 5.16 20.78 0.70
N GLY A 143 4.04 20.07 0.52
CA GLY A 143 2.71 20.58 0.88
C GLY A 143 2.23 21.75 0.01
N GLN A 144 2.94 22.07 -1.07
CA GLN A 144 2.61 23.16 -1.99
C GLN A 144 2.84 22.72 -3.45
N PRO A 145 1.87 22.91 -4.36
CA PRO A 145 2.09 22.72 -5.79
C PRO A 145 3.04 23.81 -6.31
N PHE A 146 3.89 23.50 -7.29
CA PHE A 146 4.58 24.56 -8.02
C PHE A 146 3.56 25.28 -8.88
N ASP A 147 3.38 26.58 -8.62
CA ASP A 147 2.75 27.48 -9.58
C ASP A 147 3.62 27.54 -10.83
N GLN A 148 3.01 27.30 -11.98
CA GLN A 148 3.67 27.28 -13.29
C GLN A 148 4.18 28.68 -13.73
N GLY A 149 4.05 29.70 -12.87
CA GLY A 149 4.40 31.10 -13.15
C GLY A 149 5.72 31.60 -12.58
N SER A 150 6.55 30.76 -11.92
CA SER A 150 7.83 31.20 -11.30
C SER A 150 9.08 30.61 -11.95
N ARG A 151 8.96 30.07 -13.17
CA ARG A 151 10.11 29.75 -14.03
C ARG A 151 10.10 30.69 -15.24
N THR A 152 10.38 31.97 -14.97
CA THR A 152 10.95 32.90 -15.96
C THR A 152 12.40 33.10 -15.63
#